data_AF-A0AAY4C315-F1
#
_entry.id   AF-A0AAY4C315-F1
#
_cell.length_a   1.000
_cell.length_b   1.000
_cell.length_c   1.000
_cell.angle_alpha   90.00
_cell.angle_beta   90.00
_cell.angle_gamma   90.00
#
_symmetry.space_group_name_H-M   'P 1'
#
loop_
_entity.id
_entity.type
_entity.pdbx_description
1 polymer ?
#
loop_
_entity_poly.entity_id
_entity_poly.type
_entity_poly.pdbx_seq_one_letter_code
_entity_poly.pdbx_strand_id
1 'polypeptide(L)'
;MAPGALLLEAHKEYEKESQKADEYLREIKEQSLLGEAVRQCVEAAGHEHDIETQKILLRAASFGKCFLSNFPAEYFVIMCRDLRVLNAVRSYTVGIPLTHTQYKQMTCQVLIDRLVYRKLYPLAIEICRYLKTPEYQGVSRVLKHWACCKVQQKEESDEAIARAVSVKLAEAAGISYSEIASKAYECGRTELAIKLLEFEPRSGEQVPLLLKMKRSQLALSKAIESGDTDLVYTVVTYLKNEMNRGDFFMTLRNQPVALSLYRQFCKHQEQDTIKDLFNQDDDHQELGSFYVKASYKEKRLEARLSLLQSAVDEYNKAKNEFAAKATDEEMRLLRFQRRLEEEKGEQLLGLSLQDTLRVLLSVGLNKPAEQLYKDFRVPDKRYWWLKITALADKEDWDELEKFAKSKKSPIDWDSNPGLQKRLRPYTARLS
;
A
#
# COMPACT_ATOMS: atom_id res chain seq x y z
N MET A 1 0.38 -16.56 70.24
CA MET A 1 0.55 -17.22 68.93
C MET A 1 0.39 -16.18 67.84
N ALA A 2 0.96 -16.38 66.65
CA ALA A 2 0.73 -15.46 65.54
C ALA A 2 -0.77 -15.47 65.13
N PRO A 3 -1.37 -14.33 64.73
CA PRO A 3 -2.79 -14.24 64.39
C PRO A 3 -3.24 -15.25 63.32
N GLY A 4 -2.42 -15.49 62.29
CA GLY A 4 -2.72 -16.48 61.26
C GLY A 4 -2.70 -17.93 61.77
N ALA A 5 -1.86 -18.25 62.75
CA ALA A 5 -1.83 -19.57 63.38
C ALA A 5 -3.09 -19.83 64.22
N LEU A 6 -3.55 -18.81 64.96
CA LEU A 6 -4.81 -18.89 65.72
C LEU A 6 -6.01 -19.09 64.79
N LEU A 7 -6.04 -18.40 63.65
CA LEU A 7 -7.11 -18.57 62.66
C LEU A 7 -7.10 -19.95 62.02
N LEU A 8 -5.91 -20.52 61.78
CA LEU A 8 -5.76 -21.89 61.29
C LEU A 8 -6.29 -22.92 62.30
N GLU A 9 -5.96 -22.77 63.59
CA GLU A 9 -6.49 -23.64 64.65
C GLU A 9 -8.00 -23.46 64.84
N ALA A 10 -8.51 -22.23 64.76
CA ALA A 10 -9.94 -21.97 64.76
C ALA A 10 -10.66 -22.70 63.61
N HIS A 11 -10.07 -22.70 62.41
CA HIS A 11 -10.61 -23.43 61.26
C HIS A 11 -10.58 -24.95 61.45
N LYS A 12 -9.50 -25.51 62.01
CA LYS A 12 -9.41 -26.95 62.31
C LYS A 12 -10.43 -27.38 63.36
N GLU A 13 -10.63 -26.60 64.41
CA GLU A 13 -11.64 -26.88 65.44
C GLU A 13 -13.06 -26.73 64.87
N TYR A 14 -13.26 -25.81 63.92
CA TYR A 14 -14.52 -25.67 63.19
C TYR A 14 -14.82 -26.92 62.33
N GLU A 15 -13.83 -27.45 61.60
CA GLU A 15 -13.98 -28.70 60.84
C GLU A 15 -14.29 -29.91 61.75
N LYS A 16 -13.93 -29.85 63.03
CA LYS A 16 -14.26 -30.87 64.05
C LYS A 16 -15.59 -30.60 64.78
N GLU A 17 -16.35 -29.59 64.39
CA GLU A 17 -17.60 -29.17 65.05
C GLU A 17 -17.42 -28.80 66.55
N SER A 18 -16.22 -28.34 66.91
CA SER A 18 -15.84 -28.00 68.29
C SER A 18 -16.16 -26.53 68.63
N GLN A 19 -16.70 -26.28 69.82
CA GLN A 19 -17.04 -24.94 70.32
C GLN A 19 -15.81 -24.03 70.47
N LYS A 20 -14.61 -24.62 70.59
CA LYS A 20 -13.33 -23.90 70.70
C LYS A 20 -13.05 -23.02 69.48
N ALA A 21 -13.66 -23.30 68.33
CA ALA A 21 -13.55 -22.47 67.14
C ALA A 21 -14.07 -21.03 67.38
N ASP A 22 -15.17 -20.89 68.13
CA ASP A 22 -15.76 -19.57 68.44
C ASP A 22 -14.92 -18.82 69.49
N GLU A 23 -14.33 -19.54 70.45
CA GLU A 23 -13.40 -18.97 71.44
C GLU A 23 -12.18 -18.33 70.75
N TYR A 24 -11.52 -19.07 69.85
CA TYR A 24 -10.38 -18.55 69.09
C TYR A 24 -10.77 -17.41 68.15
N LEU A 25 -11.95 -17.46 67.52
CA LEU A 25 -12.43 -16.37 66.68
C LEU A 25 -12.72 -15.09 67.48
N ARG A 26 -13.32 -15.22 68.67
CA ARG A 26 -13.56 -14.09 69.57
C ARG A 26 -12.26 -13.46 70.03
N GLU A 27 -11.27 -14.26 70.42
CA GLU A 27 -9.95 -13.79 70.82
C GLU A 27 -9.29 -12.95 69.71
N ILE A 28 -9.31 -13.44 68.47
CA ILE A 28 -8.75 -12.72 67.31
C ILE A 28 -9.53 -11.44 67.01
N LYS A 29 -10.86 -11.45 67.19
CA LYS A 29 -11.74 -10.32 66.93
C LYS A 29 -11.64 -9.23 67.99
N GLU A 30 -11.52 -9.59 69.26
CA GLU A 30 -11.31 -8.68 70.39
C GLU A 30 -9.99 -7.90 70.23
N GLN A 31 -8.95 -8.57 69.72
CA GLN A 31 -7.66 -7.93 69.41
C GLN A 31 -7.69 -7.11 68.11
N SER A 32 -8.80 -7.11 67.35
CA SER A 32 -8.91 -6.46 66.03
C SER A 32 -7.89 -6.97 64.99
N LEU A 33 -7.33 -8.18 65.17
CA LEU A 33 -6.27 -8.75 64.33
C LEU A 33 -6.80 -9.68 63.23
N LEU A 34 -8.12 -9.86 63.12
CA LEU A 34 -8.73 -10.81 62.16
C LEU A 34 -8.35 -10.52 60.70
N GLY A 35 -8.27 -9.24 60.31
CA GLY A 35 -7.83 -8.86 58.97
C GLY A 35 -6.36 -9.21 58.71
N GLU A 36 -5.50 -9.12 59.72
CA GLU A 36 -4.09 -9.53 59.65
C GLU A 36 -3.96 -11.06 59.61
N ALA A 37 -4.73 -11.77 60.43
CA ALA A 37 -4.77 -13.23 60.44
C ALA A 37 -5.12 -13.80 59.07
N VAL A 38 -6.15 -13.25 58.41
CA VAL A 38 -6.52 -13.65 57.04
C VAL A 38 -5.38 -13.37 56.06
N ARG A 39 -4.73 -12.19 56.13
CA ARG A 39 -3.59 -11.86 55.26
C ARG A 39 -2.42 -12.83 55.46
N GLN A 40 -2.07 -13.12 56.71
CA GLN A 40 -1.00 -14.05 57.07
C GLN A 40 -1.28 -15.47 56.55
N CYS A 41 -2.52 -15.98 56.67
CA CYS A 41 -2.88 -17.28 56.11
C CYS A 41 -2.75 -17.32 54.57
N VAL A 42 -3.17 -16.25 53.88
CA VAL A 42 -3.03 -16.16 52.41
C VAL A 42 -1.57 -16.06 51.99
N GLU A 43 -0.76 -15.25 52.68
CA GLU A 43 0.67 -15.10 52.40
C GLU A 43 1.45 -16.39 52.69
N ALA A 44 1.16 -17.04 53.82
CA ALA A 44 1.75 -18.33 54.18
C ALA A 44 1.45 -19.40 53.10
N ALA A 45 0.24 -19.42 52.54
CA ALA A 45 -0.08 -20.32 51.44
C ALA A 45 0.81 -20.06 50.20
N GLY A 46 1.22 -18.82 49.94
CA GLY A 46 2.14 -18.47 48.86
C GLY A 46 3.56 -19.03 49.02
N HIS A 47 4.01 -19.18 50.27
CA HIS A 47 5.33 -19.70 50.61
C HIS A 47 5.38 -21.22 50.73
N GLU A 48 4.22 -21.87 50.87
CA GLU A 48 4.12 -23.31 50.97
C GLU A 48 4.20 -24.00 49.59
N HIS A 49 4.77 -25.20 49.55
CA HIS A 49 4.88 -26.01 48.34
C HIS A 49 3.94 -27.21 48.35
N ASP A 50 3.56 -27.71 49.53
CA ASP A 50 2.58 -28.79 49.64
C ASP A 50 1.17 -28.31 49.31
N ILE A 51 0.51 -28.99 48.37
CA ILE A 51 -0.80 -28.60 47.84
C ILE A 51 -1.89 -28.74 48.92
N GLU A 52 -1.80 -29.75 49.78
CA GLU A 52 -2.81 -29.94 50.84
C GLU A 52 -2.70 -28.84 51.90
N THR A 53 -1.48 -28.50 52.32
CA THR A 53 -1.23 -27.41 53.27
C THR A 53 -1.66 -26.05 52.70
N GLN A 54 -1.38 -25.77 51.42
CA GLN A 54 -1.88 -24.58 50.74
C GLN A 54 -3.42 -24.48 50.78
N LYS A 55 -4.12 -25.59 50.50
CA LYS A 55 -5.60 -25.64 50.54
C LYS A 55 -6.12 -25.36 51.94
N ILE A 56 -5.52 -25.96 52.97
CA ILE A 56 -5.94 -25.74 54.38
C ILE A 56 -5.76 -24.27 54.76
N LEU A 57 -4.63 -23.65 54.43
CA LEU A 57 -4.36 -22.23 54.70
C LEU A 57 -5.35 -21.30 53.97
N LEU A 58 -5.67 -21.59 52.71
CA LEU A 58 -6.65 -20.83 51.94
C LEU A 58 -8.09 -21.03 52.46
N ARG A 59 -8.45 -22.22 52.94
CA ARG A 59 -9.75 -22.46 53.59
C ARG A 59 -9.87 -21.72 54.91
N ALA A 60 -8.82 -21.71 55.73
CA ALA A 60 -8.77 -20.93 56.96
C ALA A 60 -8.90 -19.41 56.68
N ALA A 61 -8.22 -18.91 55.65
CA ALA A 61 -8.39 -17.53 55.20
C ALA A 61 -9.82 -17.24 54.71
N SER A 62 -10.42 -18.16 53.95
CA SER A 62 -11.81 -18.03 53.48
C SER A 62 -12.81 -18.05 54.64
N PHE A 63 -12.56 -18.86 55.66
CA PHE A 63 -13.35 -18.92 56.89
C PHE A 63 -13.28 -17.59 57.64
N GLY A 64 -12.08 -17.06 57.89
CA GLY A 64 -11.90 -15.76 58.55
C GLY A 64 -12.51 -14.59 57.77
N LYS A 65 -12.48 -14.65 56.43
CA LYS A 65 -13.08 -13.63 55.56
C LYS A 65 -14.59 -13.49 55.77
N CYS A 66 -15.32 -14.55 56.10
CA CYS A 66 -16.77 -14.51 56.33
C CYS A 66 -17.18 -13.59 57.50
N PHE A 67 -16.25 -13.34 58.43
CA PHE A 67 -16.49 -12.50 59.60
C PHE A 67 -16.00 -11.05 59.43
N LEU A 68 -15.51 -10.69 58.24
CA LEU A 68 -15.03 -9.35 57.90
C LEU A 68 -15.95 -8.67 56.88
N SER A 69 -16.41 -7.45 57.19
CA SER A 69 -17.32 -6.68 56.32
C SER A 69 -16.62 -6.08 55.09
N ASN A 70 -15.34 -5.68 55.22
CA ASN A 70 -14.63 -4.85 54.23
C ASN A 70 -13.28 -5.44 53.76
N PHE A 71 -13.15 -6.77 53.68
CA PHE A 71 -11.87 -7.38 53.25
C PHE A 71 -11.70 -7.35 51.71
N PRO A 72 -10.55 -6.89 51.18
CA PRO A 72 -10.30 -6.87 49.74
C PRO A 72 -10.19 -8.30 49.19
N ALA A 73 -11.26 -8.76 48.52
CA ALA A 73 -11.31 -10.09 47.94
C ALA A 73 -10.26 -10.33 46.84
N GLU A 74 -9.76 -9.25 46.23
CA GLU A 74 -8.78 -9.28 45.15
C GLU A 74 -7.49 -10.00 45.54
N TYR A 75 -6.93 -9.70 46.72
CA TYR A 75 -5.69 -10.32 47.19
C TYR A 75 -5.80 -11.85 47.32
N PHE A 76 -6.91 -12.32 47.88
CA PHE A 76 -7.20 -13.76 48.00
C PHE A 76 -7.35 -14.42 46.62
N VAL A 77 -8.06 -13.77 45.70
CA VAL A 77 -8.27 -14.30 44.34
C VAL A 77 -6.96 -14.34 43.55
N ILE A 78 -6.11 -13.32 43.67
CA ILE A 78 -4.78 -13.30 43.04
C ILE A 78 -3.92 -14.44 43.58
N MET A 79 -3.85 -14.62 44.90
CA MET A 79 -3.07 -15.72 45.48
C MET A 79 -3.55 -17.10 44.99
N CYS A 80 -4.86 -17.34 44.96
CA CYS A 80 -5.42 -18.58 44.40
C CYS A 80 -5.06 -18.78 42.92
N ARG A 81 -5.02 -17.70 42.13
CA ARG A 81 -4.61 -17.74 40.72
C ARG A 81 -3.13 -18.05 40.57
N ASP A 82 -2.28 -17.35 41.30
CA ASP A 82 -0.82 -17.53 41.30
C ASP A 82 -0.46 -18.96 41.71
N LEU A 83 -1.04 -19.46 42.80
CA LEU A 83 -0.78 -20.81 43.31
C LEU A 83 -1.20 -21.89 42.32
N ARG A 84 -2.31 -21.71 41.59
CA ARG A 84 -2.71 -22.68 40.55
C ARG A 84 -1.68 -22.77 39.43
N VAL A 85 -1.15 -21.63 38.98
CA VAL A 85 -0.09 -21.58 37.96
C VAL A 85 1.21 -22.16 38.51
N LEU A 86 1.61 -21.76 39.72
CA LEU A 86 2.80 -22.24 40.40
C LEU A 86 2.78 -23.75 40.59
N ASN A 87 1.68 -24.32 41.08
CA ASN A 87 1.56 -25.75 41.28
C ASN A 87 1.62 -26.52 39.95
N ALA A 88 1.01 -25.99 38.88
CA ALA A 88 1.09 -26.59 37.56
C ALA A 88 2.55 -26.65 37.05
N VAL A 89 3.34 -25.58 37.23
CA VAL A 89 4.74 -25.55 36.78
C VAL A 89 5.71 -26.25 37.72
N ARG A 90 5.37 -26.38 39.01
CA ARG A 90 6.13 -27.13 40.02
C ARG A 90 5.94 -28.64 39.91
N SER A 91 4.84 -29.10 39.30
CA SER A 91 4.58 -30.53 39.05
C SER A 91 5.83 -31.21 38.51
N TYR A 92 6.13 -32.43 38.97
CA TYR A 92 7.33 -33.17 38.59
C TYR A 92 7.47 -33.39 37.07
N THR A 93 6.35 -33.39 36.35
CA THR A 93 6.33 -33.50 34.87
C THR A 93 6.85 -32.23 34.19
N VAL A 94 6.71 -31.08 34.83
CA VAL A 94 7.17 -29.77 34.35
C VAL A 94 8.50 -29.43 35.00
N GLY A 95 8.63 -29.48 36.32
CA GLY A 95 9.89 -29.34 37.05
C GLY A 95 10.46 -27.93 37.06
N ILE A 96 9.62 -26.90 37.20
CA ILE A 96 10.06 -25.51 37.43
C ILE A 96 9.76 -25.15 38.90
N PRO A 97 10.75 -25.26 39.82
CA PRO A 97 10.56 -25.00 41.24
C PRO A 97 10.56 -23.49 41.53
N LEU A 98 9.51 -22.80 41.09
CA LEU A 98 9.38 -21.35 41.21
C LEU A 98 8.76 -20.98 42.56
N THR A 99 9.37 -20.05 43.31
CA THR A 99 8.73 -19.49 44.51
C THR A 99 7.72 -18.40 44.12
N HIS A 100 6.76 -18.10 45.01
CA HIS A 100 5.79 -17.02 44.75
C HIS A 100 6.46 -15.65 44.55
N THR A 101 7.51 -15.36 45.33
CA THR A 101 8.30 -14.13 45.19
C THR A 101 8.99 -14.04 43.82
N GLN A 102 9.58 -15.15 43.34
CA GLN A 102 10.20 -15.21 42.02
C GLN A 102 9.16 -15.06 40.91
N TYR A 103 7.99 -15.69 41.04
CA TYR A 103 6.89 -15.56 40.07
C TYR A 103 6.44 -14.11 39.92
N LYS A 104 6.28 -13.39 41.03
CA LYS A 104 5.93 -11.96 41.01
C LYS A 104 6.99 -11.09 40.36
N GLN A 105 8.27 -11.33 40.64
CA GLN A 105 9.38 -10.53 40.07
C GLN A 105 9.60 -10.78 38.58
N MET A 106 9.43 -12.03 38.14
CA MET A 106 9.79 -12.45 36.78
C MET A 106 8.71 -12.11 35.74
N THR A 107 7.48 -11.80 36.16
CA THR A 107 6.29 -11.63 35.32
C THR A 107 5.79 -12.93 34.68
N CYS A 108 4.49 -12.96 34.34
CA CYS A 108 3.88 -14.09 33.65
C CYS A 108 4.51 -14.32 32.26
N GLN A 109 4.90 -13.27 31.54
CA GLN A 109 5.40 -13.39 30.18
C GLN A 109 6.68 -14.25 30.11
N VAL A 110 7.60 -14.03 31.04
CA VAL A 110 8.86 -14.78 31.10
C VAL A 110 8.61 -16.25 31.49
N LEU A 111 7.60 -16.53 32.32
CA LEU A 111 7.19 -17.90 32.59
C LEU A 111 6.70 -18.59 31.31
N ILE A 112 5.84 -17.92 30.54
CA ILE A 112 5.36 -18.44 29.26
C ILE A 112 6.53 -18.68 28.31
N ASP A 113 7.46 -17.74 28.18
CA ASP A 113 8.65 -17.90 27.34
C ASP A 113 9.47 -19.13 27.77
N ARG A 114 9.70 -19.35 29.08
CA ARG A 114 10.40 -20.54 29.59
C ARG A 114 9.68 -21.84 29.24
N LEU A 115 8.36 -21.88 29.35
CA LEU A 115 7.56 -23.06 28.97
C LEU A 115 7.64 -23.32 27.47
N VAL A 116 7.58 -22.27 26.67
CA VAL A 116 7.70 -22.29 25.21
C VAL A 116 9.08 -22.80 24.76
N TYR A 117 10.17 -22.31 25.36
CA TYR A 117 11.54 -22.80 25.08
C TYR A 117 11.73 -24.27 25.45
N ARG A 118 11.01 -24.76 26.47
CA ARG A 118 10.98 -26.19 26.84
C ARG A 118 9.98 -27.00 26.03
N LYS A 119 9.33 -26.41 25.02
CA LYS A 119 8.32 -27.04 24.15
C LYS A 119 7.08 -27.53 24.89
N LEU A 120 6.79 -26.98 26.07
CA LEU A 120 5.59 -27.28 26.87
C LEU A 120 4.40 -26.42 26.42
N TYR A 121 4.08 -26.49 25.12
CA TYR A 121 3.07 -25.64 24.48
C TYR A 121 1.66 -25.80 25.05
N PRO A 122 1.14 -27.02 25.35
CA PRO A 122 -0.20 -27.17 25.89
C PRO A 122 -0.38 -26.44 27.22
N LEU A 123 0.58 -26.61 28.13
CA LEU A 123 0.56 -25.95 29.43
C LEU A 123 0.68 -24.43 29.31
N ALA A 124 1.55 -23.94 28.42
CA ALA A 124 1.67 -22.50 28.17
C ALA A 124 0.34 -21.90 27.66
N ILE A 125 -0.35 -22.59 26.74
CA ILE A 125 -1.66 -22.16 26.22
C ILE A 125 -2.72 -22.16 27.33
N GLU A 126 -2.77 -23.20 28.16
CA GLU A 126 -3.70 -23.29 29.28
C GLU A 126 -3.49 -22.17 30.30
N ILE A 127 -2.24 -21.87 30.65
CA ILE A 127 -1.91 -20.75 31.55
C ILE A 127 -2.31 -19.41 30.93
N CYS A 128 -2.02 -19.17 29.65
CA CYS A 128 -2.42 -17.95 28.95
C CYS A 128 -3.96 -17.75 28.94
N ARG A 129 -4.72 -18.83 28.68
CA ARG A 129 -6.19 -18.81 28.71
C ARG A 129 -6.72 -18.57 30.12
N TYR A 130 -6.15 -19.24 31.11
CA TYR A 130 -6.54 -19.12 32.51
C TYR A 130 -6.31 -17.71 33.06
N LEU A 131 -5.16 -17.11 32.74
CA LEU A 131 -4.80 -15.76 33.15
C LEU A 131 -5.42 -14.68 32.27
N LYS A 132 -6.16 -15.06 31.20
CA LYS A 132 -6.75 -14.15 30.23
C LYS A 132 -5.73 -13.17 29.65
N THR A 133 -4.53 -13.68 29.35
CA THR A 133 -3.47 -12.89 28.72
C THR A 133 -3.95 -12.42 27.34
N PRO A 134 -3.68 -11.16 26.94
CA PRO A 134 -4.02 -10.68 25.61
C PRO A 134 -3.51 -11.63 24.52
N GLU A 135 -4.34 -11.93 23.51
CA GLU A 135 -4.07 -12.98 22.53
C GLU A 135 -2.68 -12.86 21.87
N TYR A 136 -2.27 -11.62 21.55
CA TYR A 136 -0.99 -11.32 20.92
C TYR A 136 0.24 -11.66 21.79
N GLN A 137 0.14 -11.55 23.13
CA GLN A 137 1.22 -11.91 24.07
C GLN A 137 1.09 -13.35 24.58
N GLY A 138 -0.15 -13.87 24.57
CA GLY A 138 -0.48 -15.19 25.08
C GLY A 138 -0.48 -16.25 23.98
N VAL A 139 -1.67 -16.73 23.62
CA VAL A 139 -1.84 -17.92 22.78
C VAL A 139 -1.22 -17.75 21.39
N SER A 140 -1.40 -16.61 20.72
CA SER A 140 -0.89 -16.39 19.37
C SER A 140 0.65 -16.40 19.33
N ARG A 141 1.30 -15.86 20.36
CA ARG A 141 2.77 -15.92 20.52
C ARG A 141 3.26 -17.34 20.72
N VAL A 142 2.59 -18.12 21.59
CA VAL A 142 2.94 -19.52 21.85
C VAL A 142 2.81 -20.36 20.57
N LEU A 143 1.71 -20.18 19.82
CA LEU A 143 1.45 -20.88 18.56
C LEU A 143 2.44 -20.49 17.46
N LYS A 144 2.80 -19.21 17.36
CA LYS A 144 3.83 -18.74 16.43
C LYS A 144 5.19 -19.39 16.73
N HIS A 145 5.61 -19.44 17.99
CA HIS A 145 6.86 -20.13 18.35
C HIS A 145 6.79 -21.64 18.06
N TRP A 146 5.66 -22.28 18.38
CA TRP A 146 5.43 -23.68 18.03
C TRP A 146 5.58 -23.91 16.52
N ALA A 147 4.96 -23.08 15.68
CA ALA A 147 5.05 -23.19 14.23
C ALA A 147 6.49 -22.99 13.74
N CYS A 148 7.21 -21.99 14.26
CA CYS A 148 8.63 -21.78 13.96
C CYS A 148 9.50 -22.99 14.36
N CYS A 149 9.20 -23.68 15.46
CA CYS A 149 9.87 -24.93 15.81
C CYS A 149 9.44 -26.10 14.92
N LYS A 150 8.18 -26.15 14.50
CA LYS A 150 7.63 -27.20 13.64
C LYS A 150 8.31 -27.20 12.26
N VAL A 151 8.49 -26.02 11.65
CA VAL A 151 9.16 -25.90 10.33
C VAL A 151 10.64 -26.27 10.34
N GLN A 152 11.27 -26.35 11.51
CA GLN A 152 12.67 -26.76 11.66
C GLN A 152 12.85 -28.29 11.66
N GLN A 153 11.76 -29.07 11.80
CA GLN A 153 11.84 -30.52 11.91
C GLN A 153 12.22 -31.14 10.57
N LYS A 154 13.39 -31.79 10.51
CA LYS A 154 13.95 -32.32 9.25
C LYS A 154 13.29 -33.61 8.76
N GLU A 155 12.69 -34.38 9.65
CA GLU A 155 12.17 -35.73 9.36
C GLU A 155 10.78 -35.72 8.69
N GLU A 156 10.03 -34.63 8.83
CA GLU A 156 8.69 -34.50 8.26
C GLU A 156 8.71 -33.81 6.90
N SER A 157 7.80 -34.25 6.01
CA SER A 157 7.63 -33.63 4.69
C SER A 157 7.04 -32.23 4.77
N ASP A 158 7.35 -31.40 3.79
CA ASP A 158 6.87 -30.02 3.71
C ASP A 158 5.34 -29.96 3.65
N GLU A 159 4.68 -30.92 2.98
CA GLU A 159 3.22 -31.01 2.91
C GLU A 159 2.57 -31.36 4.25
N ALA A 160 3.23 -32.21 5.05
CA ALA A 160 2.73 -32.59 6.37
C ALA A 160 2.84 -31.39 7.33
N ILE A 161 3.98 -30.70 7.31
CA ILE A 161 4.20 -29.52 8.14
C ILE A 161 3.24 -28.38 7.76
N ALA A 162 3.11 -28.06 6.47
CA ALA A 162 2.22 -26.99 6.01
C ALA A 162 0.77 -27.23 6.46
N ARG A 163 0.27 -28.47 6.32
CA ARG A 163 -1.08 -28.84 6.79
C ARG A 163 -1.22 -28.78 8.30
N ALA A 164 -0.22 -29.25 9.05
CA ALA A 164 -0.27 -29.20 10.50
C ALA A 164 -0.28 -27.76 11.02
N VAL A 165 0.53 -26.88 10.43
CA VAL A 165 0.58 -25.46 10.77
C VAL A 165 -0.73 -24.77 10.40
N SER A 166 -1.26 -24.97 9.18
CA SER A 166 -2.50 -24.30 8.76
C SER A 166 -3.69 -24.71 9.61
N VAL A 167 -3.86 -26.00 9.93
CA VAL A 167 -4.95 -26.47 10.79
C VAL A 167 -4.84 -25.89 12.20
N LYS A 168 -3.63 -25.83 12.77
CA LYS A 168 -3.45 -25.37 14.15
C LYS A 168 -3.58 -23.85 14.30
N LEU A 169 -3.18 -23.10 13.26
CA LEU A 169 -3.22 -21.65 13.25
C LEU A 169 -4.55 -21.09 12.72
N ALA A 170 -5.40 -21.90 12.08
CA ALA A 170 -6.69 -21.45 11.54
C ALA A 170 -7.62 -20.83 12.60
N GLU A 171 -7.57 -21.32 13.83
CA GLU A 171 -8.39 -20.79 14.94
C GLU A 171 -7.79 -19.55 15.60
N ALA A 172 -6.53 -19.21 15.31
CA ALA A 172 -5.80 -18.15 15.97
C ALA A 172 -5.71 -16.90 15.08
N ALA A 173 -6.36 -15.82 15.51
CA ALA A 173 -6.31 -14.55 14.82
C ALA A 173 -4.96 -13.83 15.02
N GLY A 174 -4.54 -13.06 14.02
CA GLY A 174 -3.43 -12.11 14.11
C GLY A 174 -2.02 -12.73 14.06
N ILE A 175 -1.86 -13.97 13.63
CA ILE A 175 -0.54 -14.59 13.46
C ILE A 175 0.01 -14.29 12.06
N SER A 176 1.21 -13.72 12.01
CA SER A 176 1.95 -13.48 10.77
C SER A 176 2.57 -14.79 10.26
N TYR A 177 2.08 -15.30 9.14
CA TYR A 177 2.68 -16.43 8.42
C TYR A 177 4.01 -16.04 7.77
N SER A 178 4.23 -14.76 7.45
CA SER A 178 5.49 -14.27 6.87
C SER A 178 6.72 -14.61 7.71
N GLU A 179 6.61 -14.53 9.05
CA GLU A 179 7.71 -14.86 9.96
C GLU A 179 7.98 -16.37 10.04
N ILE A 180 6.91 -17.18 10.00
CA ILE A 180 7.02 -18.64 10.01
C ILE A 180 7.64 -19.12 8.68
N ALA A 181 7.20 -18.54 7.55
CA ALA A 181 7.77 -18.79 6.23
C ALA A 181 9.24 -18.35 6.15
N SER A 182 9.59 -17.19 6.73
CA SER A 182 10.98 -16.75 6.83
C SER A 182 11.85 -17.75 7.59
N LYS A 183 11.34 -18.30 8.69
CA LYS A 183 12.04 -19.35 9.45
C LYS A 183 12.21 -20.64 8.64
N ALA A 184 11.19 -21.05 7.90
CA ALA A 184 11.27 -22.21 7.01
C ALA A 184 12.34 -22.01 5.91
N TYR A 185 12.41 -20.82 5.33
CA TYR A 185 13.42 -20.46 4.33
C TYR A 185 14.85 -20.46 4.90
N GLU A 186 15.06 -19.90 6.11
CA GLU A 186 16.36 -19.98 6.81
C GLU A 186 16.82 -21.41 7.06
N CYS A 187 15.89 -22.36 7.18
CA CYS A 187 16.18 -23.78 7.32
C CYS A 187 16.41 -24.50 5.99
N GLY A 188 16.42 -23.79 4.86
CA GLY A 188 16.59 -24.33 3.52
C GLY A 188 15.33 -24.97 2.92
N ARG A 189 14.16 -24.81 3.56
CA ARG A 189 12.88 -25.36 3.10
C ARG A 189 12.10 -24.34 2.29
N THR A 190 12.59 -24.03 1.09
CA THR A 190 12.02 -22.99 0.23
C THR A 190 10.57 -23.31 -0.20
N GLU A 191 10.26 -24.56 -0.53
CA GLU A 191 8.90 -24.94 -0.96
C GLU A 191 7.90 -24.86 0.20
N LEU A 192 8.29 -25.30 1.40
CA LEU A 192 7.49 -25.07 2.62
C LEU A 192 7.25 -23.58 2.88
N ALA A 193 8.29 -22.75 2.74
CA ALA A 193 8.18 -21.32 2.96
C ALA A 193 7.15 -20.69 2.00
N ILE A 194 7.17 -21.06 0.72
CA ILE A 194 6.18 -20.58 -0.27
C ILE A 194 4.77 -21.02 0.10
N LYS A 195 4.56 -22.30 0.44
CA LYS A 195 3.25 -22.83 0.84
C LYS A 195 2.70 -22.15 2.08
N LEU A 196 3.54 -21.89 3.08
CA LEU A 196 3.13 -21.18 4.30
C LEU A 196 2.78 -19.72 4.01
N LEU A 197 3.47 -19.10 3.07
CA LEU A 197 3.26 -17.71 2.70
C LEU A 197 1.94 -17.47 1.97
N GLU A 198 1.39 -18.48 1.29
CA GLU A 198 0.05 -18.43 0.69
C GLU A 198 -1.06 -18.15 1.70
N PHE A 199 -0.85 -18.50 2.97
CA PHE A 199 -1.80 -18.21 4.06
C PHE A 199 -1.64 -16.81 4.66
N GLU A 200 -0.61 -16.04 4.27
CA GLU A 200 -0.46 -14.64 4.73
C GLU A 200 -1.45 -13.73 3.98
N PRO A 201 -2.40 -13.07 4.65
CA PRO A 201 -3.36 -12.20 3.96
C PRO A 201 -2.75 -10.90 3.45
N ARG A 202 -1.62 -10.45 4.02
CA ARG A 202 -0.98 -9.17 3.67
C ARG A 202 0.03 -9.35 2.55
N SER A 203 -0.33 -8.91 1.34
CA SER A 203 0.57 -8.97 0.18
C SER A 203 1.87 -8.19 0.37
N GLY A 204 1.84 -7.09 1.13
CA GLY A 204 3.04 -6.32 1.50
C GLY A 204 4.07 -7.09 2.33
N GLU A 205 3.65 -8.15 3.03
CA GLU A 205 4.56 -9.08 3.74
C GLU A 205 4.97 -10.26 2.86
N GLN A 206 4.09 -10.70 1.95
CA GLN A 206 4.36 -11.79 1.02
C GLN A 206 5.45 -11.43 0.01
N VAL A 207 5.28 -10.31 -0.69
CA VAL A 207 6.10 -9.96 -1.85
C VAL A 207 7.57 -9.76 -1.48
N PRO A 208 7.95 -9.02 -0.43
CA PRO A 208 9.36 -8.89 -0.05
C PRO A 208 10.03 -10.23 0.28
N LEU A 209 9.30 -11.15 0.93
CA LEU A 209 9.84 -12.48 1.23
C LEU A 209 10.00 -13.32 -0.05
N LEU A 210 9.05 -13.26 -0.99
CA LEU A 210 9.17 -13.92 -2.30
C LEU A 210 10.39 -13.41 -3.09
N LEU A 211 10.64 -12.11 -3.06
CA LEU A 211 11.83 -11.50 -3.66
C LEU A 211 13.11 -12.02 -3.00
N LYS A 212 13.17 -12.05 -1.66
CA LYS A 212 14.30 -12.62 -0.90
C LYS A 212 14.56 -14.09 -1.26
N MET A 213 13.52 -14.87 -1.51
CA MET A 213 13.60 -16.26 -1.95
C MET A 213 13.94 -16.43 -3.44
N LYS A 214 14.23 -15.34 -4.18
CA LYS A 214 14.48 -15.32 -5.63
C LYS A 214 13.32 -15.89 -6.46
N ARG A 215 12.09 -15.81 -5.95
CA ARG A 215 10.87 -16.23 -6.65
C ARG A 215 10.21 -15.03 -7.35
N SER A 216 10.96 -14.35 -8.20
CA SER A 216 10.56 -13.03 -8.73
C SER A 216 9.30 -13.05 -9.60
N GLN A 217 9.07 -14.12 -10.37
CA GLN A 217 7.84 -14.29 -11.17
C GLN A 217 6.59 -14.39 -10.27
N LEU A 218 6.70 -15.17 -9.19
CA LEU A 218 5.62 -15.33 -8.21
C LEU A 218 5.42 -14.05 -7.39
N ALA A 219 6.50 -13.34 -7.06
CA ALA A 219 6.41 -12.03 -6.41
C ALA A 219 5.65 -11.03 -7.28
N LEU A 220 5.94 -11.00 -8.59
CA LEU A 220 5.26 -10.11 -9.54
C LEU A 220 3.77 -10.47 -9.68
N SER A 221 3.43 -11.76 -9.81
CA SER A 221 2.04 -12.17 -9.89
C SER A 221 1.26 -11.83 -8.62
N LYS A 222 1.85 -12.05 -7.44
CA LYS A 222 1.23 -11.69 -6.15
C LYS A 222 1.08 -10.18 -5.96
N ALA A 223 2.04 -9.39 -6.41
CA ALA A 223 1.91 -7.93 -6.41
C ALA A 223 0.76 -7.47 -7.32
N ILE A 224 0.62 -8.06 -8.52
CA ILE A 224 -0.49 -7.74 -9.43
C ILE A 224 -1.85 -8.16 -8.83
N GLU A 225 -1.94 -9.36 -8.26
CA GLU A 225 -3.14 -9.87 -7.59
C GLU A 225 -3.58 -8.99 -6.42
N SER A 226 -2.63 -8.34 -5.73
CA SER A 226 -2.92 -7.43 -4.61
C SER A 226 -3.60 -6.12 -5.05
N GLY A 227 -3.45 -5.73 -6.33
CA GLY A 227 -3.92 -4.45 -6.86
C GLY A 227 -3.13 -3.24 -6.37
N ASP A 228 -2.08 -3.42 -5.55
CA ASP A 228 -1.23 -2.35 -5.06
C ASP A 228 -0.18 -1.97 -6.10
N THR A 229 -0.33 -0.78 -6.68
CA THR A 229 0.58 -0.27 -7.72
C THR A 229 1.99 -0.02 -7.18
N ASP A 230 2.14 0.37 -5.91
CA ASP A 230 3.44 0.61 -5.29
C ASP A 230 4.21 -0.70 -5.11
N LEU A 231 3.49 -1.77 -4.74
CA LEU A 231 4.07 -3.10 -4.63
C LEU A 231 4.49 -3.65 -5.99
N VAL A 232 3.71 -3.40 -7.06
CA VAL A 232 4.10 -3.74 -8.43
C VAL A 232 5.35 -2.95 -8.83
N TYR A 233 5.40 -1.64 -8.58
CA TYR A 233 6.60 -0.84 -8.88
C TYR A 233 7.83 -1.31 -8.10
N THR A 234 7.65 -1.72 -6.85
CA THR A 234 8.72 -2.30 -6.02
C THR A 234 9.30 -3.55 -6.68
N VAL A 235 8.44 -4.48 -7.12
CA VAL A 235 8.91 -5.70 -7.81
C VAL A 235 9.55 -5.37 -9.15
N VAL A 236 8.94 -4.51 -9.96
CA VAL A 236 9.47 -4.15 -11.28
C VAL A 236 10.84 -3.47 -11.16
N THR A 237 11.02 -2.60 -10.16
CA THR A 237 12.30 -1.93 -9.89
C THR A 237 13.36 -2.93 -9.44
N TYR A 238 12.99 -3.87 -8.57
CA TYR A 238 13.87 -4.96 -8.16
C TYR A 238 14.30 -5.80 -9.37
N LEU A 239 13.36 -6.21 -10.22
CA LEU A 239 13.64 -6.99 -11.43
C LEU A 239 14.57 -6.25 -12.39
N LYS A 240 14.39 -4.94 -12.56
CA LYS A 240 15.23 -4.11 -13.42
C LYS A 240 16.70 -4.08 -12.96
N ASN A 241 16.93 -4.13 -11.65
CA ASN A 241 18.28 -4.07 -11.08
C ASN A 241 18.97 -5.44 -11.07
N GLU A 242 18.21 -6.53 -10.92
CA GLU A 242 18.76 -7.89 -10.81
C GLU A 242 18.90 -8.61 -12.15
N MET A 243 18.06 -8.27 -13.14
CA MET A 243 18.03 -8.95 -14.44
C MET A 243 18.77 -8.14 -15.50
N ASN A 244 19.29 -8.82 -16.53
CA ASN A 244 19.69 -8.12 -17.74
C ASN A 244 18.45 -7.55 -18.47
N ARG A 245 18.69 -6.57 -19.35
CA ARG A 245 17.62 -5.85 -20.05
C ARG A 245 16.70 -6.78 -20.87
N GLY A 246 17.23 -7.84 -21.48
CA GLY A 246 16.45 -8.79 -22.29
C GLY A 246 15.49 -9.61 -21.44
N ASP A 247 16.00 -10.25 -20.39
CA ASP A 247 15.20 -11.11 -19.49
C ASP A 247 14.15 -10.30 -18.71
N PHE A 248 14.48 -9.06 -18.36
CA PHE A 248 13.55 -8.11 -17.75
C PHE A 248 12.34 -7.85 -18.64
N PHE A 249 12.57 -7.48 -19.91
CA PHE A 249 11.48 -7.22 -20.85
C PHE A 249 10.68 -8.48 -21.19
N MET A 250 11.35 -9.63 -21.34
CA MET A 250 10.66 -10.92 -21.53
C MET A 250 9.73 -11.24 -20.35
N THR A 251 10.17 -10.96 -19.11
CA THR A 251 9.35 -11.14 -17.90
C THR A 251 8.14 -10.21 -17.92
N LEU A 252 8.34 -8.91 -18.20
CA LEU A 252 7.23 -7.95 -18.26
C LEU A 252 6.25 -8.25 -19.38
N ARG A 253 6.70 -8.75 -20.53
CA ARG A 253 5.82 -9.10 -21.65
C ARG A 253 4.83 -10.20 -21.29
N ASN A 254 5.23 -11.14 -20.43
CA ASN A 254 4.35 -12.19 -19.92
C ASN A 254 3.34 -11.67 -18.87
N GLN A 255 3.46 -10.42 -18.43
CA GLN A 255 2.62 -9.78 -17.41
C GLN A 255 2.13 -8.40 -17.89
N PRO A 256 1.03 -8.34 -18.69
CA PRO A 256 0.57 -7.11 -19.34
C PRO A 256 0.30 -5.93 -18.39
N VAL A 257 -0.17 -6.21 -17.17
CA VAL A 257 -0.44 -5.18 -16.14
C VAL A 257 0.86 -4.55 -15.63
N ALA A 258 1.89 -5.36 -15.39
CA ALA A 258 3.19 -4.83 -14.99
C ALA A 258 3.85 -4.03 -16.12
N LEU A 259 3.72 -4.51 -17.37
CA LEU A 259 4.22 -3.79 -18.54
C LEU A 259 3.52 -2.44 -18.74
N SER A 260 2.20 -2.35 -18.56
CA SER A 260 1.47 -1.09 -18.71
C SER A 260 1.88 -0.07 -17.64
N LEU A 261 2.01 -0.51 -16.39
CA LEU A 261 2.51 0.32 -15.29
C LEU A 261 3.96 0.77 -15.51
N TYR A 262 4.81 -0.12 -16.01
CA TYR A 262 6.19 0.22 -16.36
C TYR A 262 6.28 1.23 -17.51
N ARG A 263 5.45 1.06 -18.55
CA ARG A 263 5.35 2.05 -19.65
C ARG A 263 4.92 3.42 -19.13
N GLN A 264 3.96 3.48 -18.20
CA GLN A 264 3.56 4.73 -17.57
C GLN A 264 4.72 5.37 -16.79
N PHE A 265 5.48 4.58 -16.03
CA PHE A 265 6.67 5.06 -15.34
C PHE A 265 7.72 5.62 -16.33
N CYS A 266 8.03 4.90 -17.41
CA CYS A 266 8.98 5.35 -18.42
C CYS A 266 8.53 6.63 -19.14
N LYS A 267 7.22 6.82 -19.38
CA LYS A 267 6.70 8.07 -19.98
C LYS A 267 7.08 9.32 -19.17
N HIS A 268 7.25 9.20 -17.85
CA HIS A 268 7.63 10.31 -16.98
C HIS A 268 9.14 10.42 -16.73
N GLN A 269 9.82 9.29 -16.51
CA GLN A 269 11.22 9.27 -16.03
C GLN A 269 12.24 8.90 -17.11
N GLU A 270 11.88 8.06 -18.09
CA GLU A 270 12.83 7.42 -19.02
C GLU A 270 12.33 7.42 -20.47
N GLN A 271 12.52 8.56 -21.15
CA GLN A 271 12.05 8.76 -22.53
C GLN A 271 12.77 7.89 -23.57
N ASP A 272 14.03 7.55 -23.37
CA ASP A 272 14.76 6.66 -24.29
C ASP A 272 14.31 5.20 -24.14
N THR A 273 14.10 4.73 -22.90
CA THR A 273 13.59 3.39 -22.63
C THR A 273 12.21 3.17 -23.24
N ILE A 274 11.31 4.16 -23.19
CA ILE A 274 9.98 4.04 -23.80
C ILE A 274 10.07 4.01 -25.34
N LYS A 275 11.01 4.76 -25.94
CA LYS A 275 11.26 4.70 -27.39
C LYS A 275 11.72 3.31 -27.81
N ASP A 276 12.66 2.72 -27.09
CA ASP A 276 13.15 1.36 -27.35
C ASP A 276 12.02 0.33 -27.23
N LEU A 277 11.15 0.48 -26.22
CA LEU A 277 9.97 -0.36 -26.05
C LEU A 277 9.02 -0.29 -27.25
N PHE A 278 8.68 0.91 -27.72
CA PHE A 278 7.82 1.07 -28.90
C PHE A 278 8.45 0.47 -30.16
N ASN A 279 9.78 0.61 -30.32
CA ASN A 279 10.50 -0.04 -31.42
C ASN A 279 10.44 -1.57 -31.35
N GLN A 280 10.59 -2.16 -30.15
CA GLN A 280 10.56 -3.62 -29.97
C GLN A 280 9.17 -4.22 -30.19
N ASP A 281 8.13 -3.48 -29.84
CA ASP A 281 6.74 -3.92 -29.96
C ASP A 281 6.12 -3.61 -31.33
N ASP A 282 6.89 -3.04 -32.28
CA ASP A 282 6.43 -2.50 -33.56
C ASP A 282 5.22 -1.54 -33.41
N ASP A 283 5.17 -0.80 -32.29
CA ASP A 283 4.14 0.19 -32.01
C ASP A 283 4.47 1.52 -32.70
N HIS A 284 4.36 1.50 -34.03
CA HIS A 284 4.63 2.65 -34.90
C HIS A 284 3.73 3.85 -34.59
N GLN A 285 2.53 3.62 -34.05
CA GLN A 285 1.57 4.68 -33.70
C GLN A 285 2.06 5.51 -32.50
N GLU A 286 2.49 4.85 -31.41
CA GLU A 286 3.06 5.54 -30.26
C GLU A 286 4.44 6.13 -30.58
N LEU A 287 5.23 5.47 -31.44
CA LEU A 287 6.54 5.99 -31.85
C LEU A 287 6.42 7.28 -32.68
N GLY A 288 5.47 7.36 -33.60
CA GLY A 288 5.15 8.61 -34.30
C GLY A 288 4.76 9.72 -33.31
N SER A 289 3.93 9.39 -32.33
CA SER A 289 3.48 10.33 -31.29
C SER A 289 4.62 10.79 -30.36
N PHE A 290 5.59 9.91 -30.12
CA PHE A 290 6.83 10.24 -29.40
C PHE A 290 7.66 11.27 -30.17
N TYR A 291 7.89 11.05 -31.46
CA TYR A 291 8.66 11.97 -32.31
C TYR A 291 7.99 13.34 -32.44
N VAL A 292 6.66 13.39 -32.58
CA VAL A 292 5.91 14.66 -32.55
C VAL A 292 6.16 15.40 -31.25
N LYS A 293 6.00 14.75 -30.09
CA LYS A 293 6.23 15.39 -28.78
C LYS A 293 7.68 15.83 -28.60
N ALA A 294 8.64 15.04 -29.06
CA ALA A 294 10.06 15.41 -29.02
C ALA A 294 10.35 16.65 -29.88
N SER A 295 9.70 16.77 -31.03
CA SER A 295 9.90 17.89 -31.96
C SER A 295 9.54 19.26 -31.34
N TYR A 296 8.55 19.32 -30.44
CA TYR A 296 8.16 20.55 -29.74
C TYR A 296 9.12 20.96 -28.61
N LYS A 297 10.04 20.06 -28.21
CA LYS A 297 11.11 20.38 -27.25
C LYS A 297 12.36 20.92 -27.96
N GLU A 298 12.48 20.71 -29.27
CA GLU A 298 13.61 21.18 -30.05
C GLU A 298 13.54 22.67 -30.35
N LYS A 299 14.68 23.35 -30.19
CA LYS A 299 14.80 24.80 -30.45
C LYS A 299 15.15 25.11 -31.90
N ARG A 300 15.86 24.19 -32.58
CA ARG A 300 16.31 24.38 -33.95
C ARG A 300 15.25 23.85 -34.92
N LEU A 301 14.92 24.66 -35.92
CA LEU A 301 13.88 24.30 -36.88
C LEU A 301 14.25 23.05 -37.69
N GLU A 302 15.51 22.92 -38.12
CA GLU A 302 15.97 21.77 -38.91
C GLU A 302 15.86 20.48 -38.10
N ALA A 303 16.25 20.50 -36.82
CA ALA A 303 16.12 19.36 -35.92
C ALA A 303 14.64 19.01 -35.68
N ARG A 304 13.80 20.01 -35.45
CA ARG A 304 12.34 19.83 -35.32
C ARG A 304 11.73 19.18 -36.57
N LEU A 305 12.09 19.66 -37.76
CA LEU A 305 11.64 19.10 -39.03
C LEU A 305 12.13 17.65 -39.24
N SER A 306 13.36 17.32 -38.85
CA SER A 306 13.84 15.93 -38.94
C SER A 306 13.05 14.97 -38.04
N LEU A 307 12.67 15.40 -36.83
CA LEU A 307 11.85 14.59 -35.92
C LEU A 307 10.42 14.44 -36.44
N LEU A 308 9.83 15.51 -36.99
CA LEU A 308 8.52 15.43 -37.64
C LEU A 308 8.56 14.52 -38.88
N GLN A 309 9.65 14.51 -39.64
CA GLN A 309 9.82 13.57 -40.75
C GLN A 309 9.86 12.13 -40.25
N SER A 310 10.62 11.84 -39.19
CA SER A 310 10.60 10.51 -38.56
C SER A 310 9.20 10.15 -38.05
N ALA A 311 8.43 11.10 -37.52
CA ALA A 311 7.05 10.86 -37.11
C ALA A 311 6.14 10.49 -38.30
N VAL A 312 6.28 11.16 -39.45
CA VAL A 312 5.55 10.83 -40.68
C VAL A 312 5.87 9.41 -41.14
N ASP A 313 7.15 9.05 -41.16
CA ASP A 313 7.60 7.72 -41.58
C ASP A 313 6.99 6.62 -40.70
N GLU A 314 6.95 6.83 -39.38
CA GLU A 314 6.32 5.91 -38.44
C GLU A 314 4.79 5.87 -38.57
N TYR A 315 4.11 7.01 -38.72
CA TYR A 315 2.66 7.01 -38.96
C TYR A 315 2.26 6.32 -40.26
N ASN A 316 3.10 6.41 -41.30
CA ASN A 316 2.90 5.67 -42.55
C ASN A 316 3.02 4.15 -42.32
N LYS A 317 4.02 3.70 -41.55
CA LYS A 317 4.12 2.28 -41.16
C LYS A 317 2.91 1.83 -40.32
N ALA A 318 2.41 2.70 -39.45
CA ALA A 318 1.19 2.49 -38.65
C ALA A 318 -0.11 2.54 -39.48
N LYS A 319 -0.06 2.91 -40.76
CA LYS A 319 -1.23 3.17 -41.63
C LYS A 319 -2.18 4.25 -41.07
N ASN A 320 -1.65 5.22 -40.33
CA ASN A 320 -2.41 6.36 -39.81
C ASN A 320 -2.30 7.54 -40.77
N GLU A 321 -3.12 7.52 -41.83
CA GLU A 321 -3.12 8.55 -42.89
C GLU A 321 -3.38 9.95 -42.34
N PHE A 322 -4.26 10.07 -41.35
CA PHE A 322 -4.59 11.37 -40.75
C PHE A 322 -3.37 11.96 -40.03
N ALA A 323 -2.74 11.20 -39.13
CA ALA A 323 -1.60 11.69 -38.36
C ALA A 323 -0.39 11.97 -39.26
N ALA A 324 -0.13 11.12 -40.26
CA ALA A 324 0.92 11.34 -41.24
C ALA A 324 0.67 12.65 -42.02
N LYS A 325 -0.55 12.85 -42.54
CA LYS A 325 -0.91 14.05 -43.29
C LYS A 325 -0.88 15.31 -42.43
N ALA A 326 -1.41 15.27 -41.22
CA ALA A 326 -1.40 16.41 -40.31
C ALA A 326 0.04 16.83 -39.94
N THR A 327 0.92 15.85 -39.72
CA THR A 327 2.34 16.09 -39.43
C THR A 327 3.09 16.66 -40.64
N ASP A 328 2.78 16.18 -41.85
CA ASP A 328 3.33 16.73 -43.09
C ASP A 328 2.85 18.17 -43.36
N GLU A 329 1.57 18.45 -43.12
CA GLU A 329 1.01 19.80 -43.22
C GLU A 329 1.66 20.77 -42.21
N GLU A 330 1.92 20.33 -40.97
CA GLU A 330 2.67 21.11 -39.98
C GLU A 330 4.10 21.43 -40.47
N MET A 331 4.82 20.45 -41.05
CA MET A 331 6.15 20.70 -41.62
C MET A 331 6.11 21.72 -42.76
N ARG A 332 5.10 21.65 -43.65
CA ARG A 332 4.90 22.62 -44.73
C ARG A 332 4.63 24.02 -44.18
N LEU A 333 3.81 24.13 -43.14
CA LEU A 333 3.50 25.40 -42.49
C LEU A 333 4.75 26.02 -41.87
N LEU A 334 5.53 25.25 -41.11
CA LEU A 334 6.77 25.72 -40.50
C LEU A 334 7.78 26.22 -41.53
N ARG A 335 7.95 25.49 -42.65
CA ARG A 335 8.82 25.92 -43.77
C ARG A 335 8.31 27.21 -44.43
N PHE A 336 7.00 27.36 -44.55
CA PHE A 336 6.40 28.57 -45.10
C PHE A 336 6.59 29.77 -44.16
N GLN A 337 6.29 29.60 -42.87
CA GLN A 337 6.48 30.62 -41.84
C GLN A 337 7.93 31.09 -41.83
N ARG A 338 8.90 30.16 -41.77
CA ARG A 338 10.32 30.50 -41.74
C ARG A 338 10.77 31.35 -42.93
N ARG A 339 10.37 30.98 -44.15
CA ARG A 339 10.68 31.76 -45.36
C ARG A 339 10.12 33.18 -45.28
N LEU A 340 8.89 33.32 -44.78
CA LEU A 340 8.29 34.66 -44.62
C LEU A 340 8.92 35.48 -43.50
N GLU A 341 9.36 34.87 -42.39
CA GLU A 341 10.13 35.60 -41.37
C GLU A 341 11.41 36.17 -41.96
N GLU A 342 12.10 35.40 -42.81
CA GLU A 342 13.35 35.83 -43.47
C GLU A 342 13.12 36.90 -44.55
N GLU A 343 12.03 36.80 -45.33
CA GLU A 343 11.71 37.76 -46.40
C GLU A 343 11.05 39.06 -45.92
N LYS A 344 10.25 38.99 -44.85
CA LYS A 344 9.35 40.08 -44.41
C LYS A 344 9.59 40.55 -42.98
N GLY A 345 10.35 39.81 -42.17
CA GLY A 345 10.68 40.19 -40.80
C GLY A 345 9.56 39.97 -39.77
N GLU A 346 8.46 39.32 -40.17
CA GLU A 346 7.33 39.02 -39.28
C GLU A 346 7.62 37.80 -38.41
N GLN A 347 7.17 37.79 -37.15
CA GLN A 347 7.30 36.63 -36.26
C GLN A 347 6.10 35.69 -36.45
N LEU A 348 6.30 34.64 -37.25
CA LEU A 348 5.26 33.70 -37.68
C LEU A 348 5.51 32.27 -37.19
N LEU A 349 6.74 31.93 -36.81
CA LEU A 349 7.14 30.55 -36.54
C LEU A 349 6.37 29.96 -35.35
N GLY A 350 5.72 28.82 -35.59
CA GLY A 350 4.99 28.08 -34.56
C GLY A 350 3.57 28.58 -34.29
N LEU A 351 3.11 29.61 -35.01
CA LEU A 351 1.71 30.00 -35.01
C LEU A 351 0.85 28.94 -35.67
N SER A 352 -0.42 28.85 -35.27
CA SER A 352 -1.39 28.02 -36.00
C SER A 352 -1.59 28.57 -37.42
N LEU A 353 -2.08 27.74 -38.35
CA LEU A 353 -2.45 28.19 -39.70
C LEU A 353 -3.39 29.41 -39.66
N GLN A 354 -4.35 29.40 -38.72
CA GLN A 354 -5.31 30.48 -38.55
C GLN A 354 -4.66 31.77 -38.07
N ASP A 355 -3.75 31.68 -37.09
CA ASP A 355 -3.07 32.85 -36.54
C ASP A 355 -2.06 33.41 -37.55
N THR A 356 -1.39 32.53 -38.30
CA THR A 356 -0.53 32.90 -39.42
C THR A 356 -1.32 33.71 -40.46
N LEU A 357 -2.49 33.21 -40.88
CA LEU A 357 -3.36 33.93 -41.82
C LEU A 357 -3.82 35.28 -41.26
N ARG A 358 -4.14 35.36 -39.97
CA ARG A 358 -4.54 36.61 -39.33
C ARG A 358 -3.43 37.65 -39.38
N VAL A 359 -2.21 37.28 -39.01
CA VAL A 359 -1.04 38.20 -39.06
C VAL A 359 -0.77 38.67 -40.48
N LEU A 360 -0.77 37.75 -41.46
CA LEU A 360 -0.54 38.11 -42.86
C LEU A 360 -1.59 39.10 -43.39
N LEU A 361 -2.86 38.88 -43.04
CA LEU A 361 -3.94 39.77 -43.46
C LEU A 361 -3.88 41.13 -42.75
N SER A 362 -3.52 41.18 -41.46
CA SER A 362 -3.37 42.46 -40.73
C SER A 362 -2.19 43.30 -41.24
N VAL A 363 -1.10 42.65 -41.64
CA VAL A 363 0.08 43.33 -42.23
C VAL A 363 -0.16 43.73 -43.69
N GLY A 364 -1.21 43.20 -44.34
CA GLY A 364 -1.53 43.48 -45.74
C GLY A 364 -0.78 42.60 -46.75
N LEU A 365 -0.19 41.48 -46.29
CA LEU A 365 0.44 40.46 -47.13
C LEU A 365 -0.63 39.53 -47.75
N ASN A 366 -1.49 40.11 -48.58
CA ASN A 366 -2.65 39.45 -49.20
C ASN A 366 -2.26 38.26 -50.10
N LYS A 367 -1.14 38.37 -50.84
CA LYS A 367 -0.67 37.30 -51.75
C LYS A 367 -0.21 36.04 -50.99
N PRO A 368 0.70 36.13 -49.99
CA PRO A 368 1.03 34.99 -49.13
C PRO A 368 -0.19 34.39 -48.40
N ALA A 369 -1.11 35.23 -47.93
CA ALA A 369 -2.34 34.75 -47.27
C ALA A 369 -3.23 33.94 -48.22
N GLU A 370 -3.40 34.39 -49.46
CA GLU A 370 -4.18 33.66 -50.47
C GLU A 370 -3.50 32.35 -50.90
N GLN A 371 -2.16 32.32 -50.92
CA GLN A 371 -1.40 31.09 -51.15
C GLN A 371 -1.67 30.05 -50.04
N LEU A 372 -1.52 30.42 -48.76
CA LEU A 372 -1.81 29.51 -47.64
C LEU A 372 -3.26 29.00 -47.64
N TYR A 373 -4.22 29.88 -47.96
CA TYR A 373 -5.63 29.51 -48.09
C TYR A 373 -5.84 28.37 -49.12
N LYS A 374 -5.20 28.47 -50.29
CA LYS A 374 -5.29 27.45 -51.34
C LYS A 374 -4.51 26.18 -50.99
N ASP A 375 -3.27 26.33 -50.53
CA ASP A 375 -2.35 25.22 -50.25
C ASP A 375 -2.88 24.30 -49.14
N PHE A 376 -3.50 24.87 -48.10
CA PHE A 376 -4.06 24.12 -46.96
C PHE A 376 -5.57 23.88 -47.08
N ARG A 377 -6.20 24.25 -48.21
CA ARG A 377 -7.63 24.07 -48.48
C ARG A 377 -8.51 24.57 -47.33
N VAL A 378 -8.21 25.77 -46.83
CA VAL A 378 -8.96 26.36 -45.72
C VAL A 378 -10.40 26.60 -46.15
N PRO A 379 -11.42 26.21 -45.35
CA PRO A 379 -12.81 26.42 -45.73
C PRO A 379 -13.13 27.89 -46.02
N ASP A 380 -13.83 28.16 -47.14
CA ASP A 380 -14.14 29.53 -47.61
C ASP A 380 -14.77 30.39 -46.52
N LYS A 381 -15.75 29.84 -45.80
CA LYS A 381 -16.40 30.52 -44.68
C LYS A 381 -15.37 31.02 -43.66
N ARG A 382 -14.38 30.19 -43.29
CA ARG A 382 -13.36 30.53 -42.29
C ARG A 382 -12.38 31.58 -42.83
N TYR A 383 -11.94 31.45 -44.08
CA TYR A 383 -11.03 32.43 -44.69
C TYR A 383 -11.69 33.80 -44.82
N TRP A 384 -12.94 33.85 -45.27
CA TRP A 384 -13.72 35.09 -45.35
C TRP A 384 -13.85 35.77 -43.99
N TRP A 385 -14.13 35.00 -42.93
CA TRP A 385 -14.19 35.53 -41.57
C TRP A 385 -12.87 36.15 -41.11
N LEU A 386 -11.75 35.48 -41.37
CA LEU A 386 -10.43 36.00 -41.02
C LEU A 386 -10.12 37.29 -41.78
N LYS A 387 -10.44 37.34 -43.09
CA LYS A 387 -10.20 38.50 -43.92
C LYS A 387 -11.05 39.71 -43.53
N ILE A 388 -12.34 39.51 -43.28
CA ILE A 388 -13.22 40.58 -42.80
C ILE A 388 -12.74 41.11 -41.44
N THR A 389 -12.39 40.20 -40.52
CA THR A 389 -11.92 40.60 -39.18
C THR A 389 -10.62 41.39 -39.28
N ALA A 390 -9.65 40.93 -40.08
CA ALA A 390 -8.37 41.62 -40.25
C ALA A 390 -8.50 42.99 -40.93
N LEU A 391 -9.35 43.11 -41.96
CA LEU A 391 -9.61 44.39 -42.64
C LEU A 391 -10.35 45.38 -41.73
N ALA A 392 -11.31 44.89 -40.93
CA ALA A 392 -12.02 45.70 -39.95
C ALA A 392 -11.10 46.18 -38.82
N ASP A 393 -10.24 45.29 -38.29
CA ASP A 393 -9.27 45.64 -37.24
C ASP A 393 -8.18 46.62 -37.77
N LYS A 394 -7.94 46.67 -39.09
CA LYS A 394 -7.05 47.63 -39.78
C LYS A 394 -7.75 48.93 -40.19
N GLU A 395 -9.07 49.02 -40.06
CA GLU A 395 -9.90 50.12 -40.55
C GLU A 395 -9.77 50.37 -42.08
N ASP A 396 -9.44 49.32 -42.85
CA ASP A 396 -9.29 49.38 -44.31
C ASP A 396 -10.63 49.15 -45.01
N TRP A 397 -11.53 50.14 -44.87
CA TRP A 397 -12.92 50.07 -45.34
C TRP A 397 -13.04 49.99 -46.87
N ASP A 398 -12.08 50.56 -47.59
CA ASP A 398 -12.05 50.55 -49.06
C ASP A 398 -11.78 49.14 -49.60
N GLU A 399 -10.81 48.41 -49.01
CA GLU A 399 -10.58 47.01 -49.37
C GLU A 399 -11.75 46.12 -48.92
N LEU A 400 -12.36 46.41 -47.77
CA LEU A 400 -13.52 45.66 -47.28
C LEU A 400 -14.72 45.79 -48.22
N GLU A 401 -15.02 47.00 -48.72
CA GLU A 401 -16.10 47.25 -49.67
C GLU A 401 -15.84 46.54 -51.01
N LYS A 402 -14.60 46.62 -51.53
CA LYS A 402 -14.20 45.87 -52.73
C LYS A 402 -14.34 44.37 -52.52
N PHE A 403 -13.93 43.86 -51.36
CA PHE A 403 -14.01 42.44 -51.04
C PHE A 403 -15.47 41.97 -50.97
N ALA A 404 -16.36 42.74 -50.35
CA ALA A 404 -17.80 42.44 -50.28
C ALA A 404 -18.46 42.38 -51.66
N LYS A 405 -18.02 43.20 -52.62
CA LYS A 405 -18.54 43.21 -54.00
C LYS A 405 -17.95 42.13 -54.91
N SER A 406 -16.86 41.47 -54.51
CA SER A 406 -16.07 40.61 -55.41
C SER A 406 -16.68 39.22 -55.67
N LYS A 407 -17.47 38.66 -54.74
CA LYS A 407 -18.02 37.29 -54.81
C LYS A 407 -19.29 37.13 -53.98
N LYS A 408 -20.10 36.11 -54.28
CA LYS A 408 -21.26 35.72 -53.45
C LYS A 408 -20.75 35.23 -52.09
N SER A 409 -21.13 35.93 -51.02
CA SER A 409 -20.65 35.66 -49.66
C SER A 409 -21.04 34.24 -49.21
N PRO A 410 -20.08 33.41 -48.75
CA PRO A 410 -20.34 32.13 -48.09
C PRO A 410 -20.73 32.28 -46.60
N ILE A 411 -20.84 33.53 -46.11
CA ILE A 411 -21.26 33.87 -44.75
C ILE A 411 -22.60 34.61 -44.84
N ASP A 412 -23.62 34.12 -44.13
CA ASP A 412 -24.85 34.89 -43.89
C ASP A 412 -24.56 36.09 -43.00
N TRP A 413 -24.81 37.29 -43.53
CA TRP A 413 -24.52 38.55 -42.86
C TRP A 413 -25.41 38.81 -41.63
N ASP A 414 -26.63 38.26 -41.65
CA ASP A 414 -27.68 38.56 -40.66
C ASP A 414 -27.67 37.67 -39.42
N SER A 415 -26.99 36.52 -39.46
CA SER A 415 -27.14 35.48 -38.44
C SER A 415 -26.04 35.44 -37.37
N ASN A 416 -25.11 36.40 -37.34
CA ASN A 416 -23.95 36.32 -36.45
C ASN A 416 -23.70 37.58 -35.57
N PRO A 417 -23.94 37.50 -34.23
CA PRO A 417 -23.84 38.63 -33.29
C PRO A 417 -22.47 39.34 -33.22
N GLY A 418 -21.38 38.65 -33.59
CA GLY A 418 -20.02 39.19 -33.57
C GLY A 418 -19.74 40.23 -34.67
N LEU A 419 -20.26 40.00 -35.87
CA LEU A 419 -20.24 40.98 -36.99
C LEU A 419 -21.05 42.21 -36.60
N GLN A 420 -22.26 42.01 -36.06
CA GLN A 420 -23.10 43.12 -35.61
C GLN A 420 -22.42 43.95 -34.52
N LYS A 421 -21.69 43.35 -33.57
CA LYS A 421 -21.01 44.11 -32.51
C LYS A 421 -19.79 44.92 -33.01
N ARG A 422 -19.01 44.37 -33.95
CA ARG A 422 -17.79 45.03 -34.47
C ARG A 422 -18.07 46.00 -35.63
N LEU A 423 -19.12 45.76 -36.41
CA LEU A 423 -19.57 46.67 -37.49
C LEU A 423 -20.57 47.73 -36.99
N ARG A 424 -21.18 47.58 -35.82
CA ARG A 424 -22.11 48.55 -35.21
C ARG A 424 -21.63 50.02 -35.16
N PRO A 425 -20.34 50.32 -34.94
CA PRO A 425 -19.87 51.71 -34.98
C PRO A 425 -19.89 52.32 -36.39
N TYR A 426 -20.01 51.50 -37.44
CA TYR A 426 -19.75 51.91 -38.83
C TYR A 426 -20.90 51.60 -39.81
N THR A 427 -21.93 50.85 -39.40
CA THR A 427 -23.18 50.67 -40.18
C THR A 427 -23.93 51.98 -40.44
N ALA A 428 -23.55 53.09 -39.79
CA ALA A 428 -24.10 54.42 -40.06
C ALA A 428 -23.45 55.15 -41.28
N ARG A 429 -22.39 54.59 -41.90
CA ARG A 429 -21.73 55.21 -43.07
C ARG A 429 -21.95 54.47 -44.40
N LEU A 430 -22.61 53.31 -44.38
CA LEU A 430 -22.87 52.48 -45.57
C LEU A 430 -24.36 52.34 -45.89
N SER A 431 -25.21 53.23 -45.35
CA SER A 431 -26.63 53.37 -45.70
C SER A 431 -26.85 54.61 -46.56
#